data_AF-A0AAN7JBV9-F1
#
_entry.id   AF-A0AAN7JBV9-F1
#
_cell.length_a   1.000
_cell.length_b   1.000
_cell.length_c   1.000
_cell.angle_alpha   90.00
_cell.angle_beta   90.00
_cell.angle_gamma   90.00
#
_symmetry.space_group_name_H-M   'P 1'
#
loop_
_entity.id
_entity.type
_entity.pdbx_description
1 polymer ?
#
loop_
_entity_poly.entity_id
_entity_poly.type
_entity_poly.pdbx_seq_one_letter_code
_entity_poly.pdbx_strand_id
1 'polypeptide(L)'
;MMRQVPYASTVGILVYAMLCTRPDICYSVGMVSRYQSNPRPKHWQVVKHILNYLRRTMDYMLVYRCEDLIPIGYTDSDFQSDLDFRKSTSGCVFTLGGGAISWRSTKQPCIADSTMEAEYVATCEAAKEVV
;
A
#
# COMPACT_ATOMS: atom_id res chain seq x y z
N MET A 1 20.67 13.45 -14.86
CA MET A 1 20.39 13.45 -13.41
C MET A 1 19.00 14.03 -13.17
N MET A 2 18.12 13.37 -12.42
CA MET A 2 16.79 13.90 -12.04
C MET A 2 16.89 14.96 -10.92
N ARG A 3 17.81 15.91 -11.05
CA ARG A 3 18.12 16.90 -10.01
C ARG A 3 17.04 17.98 -9.82
N GLN A 4 16.13 18.14 -10.78
CA GLN A 4 15.08 19.16 -10.75
C GLN A 4 13.68 18.62 -10.40
N VAL A 5 13.52 17.30 -10.28
CA VAL A 5 12.21 16.70 -10.02
C VAL A 5 12.03 16.49 -8.52
N PRO A 6 10.98 17.02 -7.88
CA PRO A 6 10.77 16.92 -6.44
C PRO A 6 10.22 15.54 -6.03
N TYR A 7 10.91 14.45 -6.41
CA TYR A 7 10.45 13.07 -6.24
C TYR A 7 10.09 12.74 -4.79
N ALA A 8 11.01 12.98 -3.86
CA ALA A 8 10.80 12.70 -2.43
C ALA A 8 9.62 13.48 -1.85
N SER A 9 9.46 14.75 -2.23
CA SER A 9 8.34 15.58 -1.78
C SER A 9 7.01 15.06 -2.33
N THR A 10 6.95 14.69 -3.61
CA THR A 10 5.73 14.13 -4.21
C THR A 10 5.36 12.78 -3.58
N VAL A 11 6.34 11.91 -3.36
CA VAL A 11 6.11 10.63 -2.66
C VAL A 11 5.61 10.87 -1.24
N GLY A 12 6.14 11.85 -0.51
CA GLY A 12 5.65 12.20 0.83
C GLY A 12 4.17 12.62 0.84
N ILE A 13 3.75 13.44 -0.14
CA ILE A 13 2.33 13.83 -0.29
C ILE A 13 1.46 12.59 -0.61
N LEU A 14 1.95 11.69 -1.47
CA LEU A 14 1.25 10.47 -1.81
C LEU A 14 1.14 9.50 -0.61
N VAL A 15 2.17 9.41 0.23
CA VAL A 15 2.13 8.65 1.49
C VAL A 15 1.08 9.22 2.42
N TYR A 16 0.98 10.54 2.54
CA TYR A 16 -0.09 11.16 3.32
C TYR A 16 -1.49 10.82 2.77
N ALA A 17 -1.68 10.96 1.45
CA ALA A 17 -2.94 10.62 0.80
C ALA A 17 -3.31 9.14 1.02
N MET A 18 -2.33 8.22 0.87
CA MET A 18 -2.56 6.79 1.05
C MET A 18 -2.95 6.44 2.48
N LEU A 19 -2.35 7.10 3.50
CA LEU A 19 -2.59 6.79 4.90
C LEU A 19 -3.93 7.35 5.39
N CYS A 20 -4.35 8.51 4.89
CA CYS A 20 -5.52 9.20 5.42
C CYS A 20 -6.82 8.86 4.67
N THR A 21 -6.78 8.67 3.35
CA THR A 21 -8.02 8.68 2.54
C THR A 21 -8.04 7.70 1.38
N ARG A 22 -6.88 7.25 0.89
CA ARG A 22 -6.75 6.49 -0.36
C ARG A 22 -6.06 5.13 -0.16
N PRO A 23 -6.75 4.13 0.44
CA PRO A 23 -6.22 2.78 0.58
C PRO A 23 -5.82 2.14 -0.76
N ASP A 24 -6.55 2.48 -1.82
CA ASP A 24 -6.40 1.97 -3.17
C ASP A 24 -5.02 2.23 -3.80
N ILE A 25 -4.32 3.29 -3.40
CA ILE A 25 -2.97 3.58 -3.91
C ILE A 25 -1.83 3.02 -3.04
N CYS A 26 -2.15 2.36 -1.91
CA CYS A 26 -1.18 1.98 -0.88
C CYS A 26 -0.02 1.16 -1.43
N TYR A 27 -0.31 0.13 -2.24
CA TYR A 27 0.73 -0.69 -2.88
C TYR A 27 1.62 0.13 -3.83
N SER A 28 1.01 0.90 -4.73
CA SER A 28 1.77 1.67 -5.72
C SER A 28 2.68 2.71 -5.07
N VAL A 29 2.21 3.37 -4.01
CA VAL A 29 3.01 4.32 -3.23
C VAL A 29 4.13 3.60 -2.48
N GLY A 30 3.84 2.45 -1.87
CA GLY A 30 4.82 1.59 -1.22
C GLY A 30 5.92 1.08 -2.14
N MET A 31 5.66 0.93 -3.43
CA MET A 31 6.67 0.57 -4.44
C MET A 31 7.56 1.75 -4.82
N VAL A 32 6.98 2.92 -5.09
CA VAL A 32 7.78 4.10 -5.50
C VAL A 32 8.60 4.69 -4.35
N SER A 33 8.18 4.51 -3.09
CA SER A 33 8.92 4.97 -1.92
C SER A 33 10.26 4.26 -1.74
N ARG A 34 10.36 2.98 -2.14
CA ARG A 34 11.61 2.19 -2.08
C ARG A 34 12.75 2.82 -2.87
N TYR A 35 12.43 3.54 -3.94
CA TYR A 35 13.40 4.15 -4.84
C TYR A 35 13.67 5.64 -4.55
N GLN A 36 13.25 6.14 -3.38
CA GLN A 36 13.40 7.56 -3.01
C GLN A 36 14.86 8.04 -2.98
N SER A 37 15.80 7.19 -2.56
CA SER A 37 17.23 7.54 -2.49
C SER A 37 17.91 7.64 -3.86
N ASN A 38 17.44 6.87 -4.85
CA ASN A 38 18.00 6.89 -6.19
C ASN A 38 16.90 6.68 -7.25
N PRO A 39 16.05 7.69 -7.48
CA PRO A 39 14.96 7.55 -8.40
C PRO A 39 15.47 7.50 -9.84
N ARG A 40 14.73 6.82 -10.72
CA ARG A 40 14.99 6.74 -12.18
C ARG A 40 13.82 7.33 -12.98
N PRO A 41 14.00 7.70 -14.26
CA PRO A 41 12.92 8.27 -15.07
C PRO A 41 11.66 7.40 -15.13
N LYS A 42 11.82 6.08 -15.15
CA LYS A 42 10.71 5.12 -15.08
C LYS A 42 9.89 5.25 -13.80
N HIS A 43 10.54 5.44 -12.64
CA HIS A 43 9.84 5.61 -11.36
C HIS A 43 9.04 6.93 -11.34
N TRP A 44 9.57 7.99 -11.96
CA TRP A 44 8.83 9.25 -12.09
C TRP A 44 7.59 9.12 -12.99
N GLN A 45 7.65 8.30 -14.04
CA GLN A 45 6.46 8.01 -14.86
C GLN A 45 5.37 7.32 -14.05
N VAL A 46 5.73 6.37 -13.17
CA VAL A 46 4.78 5.72 -12.26
C VAL A 46 4.16 6.74 -11.29
N VAL A 47 4.96 7.62 -10.69
CA VAL A 47 4.44 8.69 -9.81
C VAL A 47 3.44 9.59 -10.55
N LYS A 48 3.74 10.01 -11.79
CA LYS A 48 2.77 10.76 -12.61
C LYS A 48 1.50 9.97 -12.90
N HIS A 49 1.62 8.66 -13.09
CA HIS A 49 0.46 7.80 -13.30
C HIS A 49 -0.44 7.75 -12.06
N ILE A 50 0.14 7.62 -10.86
CA ILE A 50 -0.60 7.67 -9.59
C ILE A 50 -1.33 9.02 -9.45
N LEU A 51 -0.65 10.14 -9.73
CA LEU A 51 -1.27 11.46 -9.67
C LEU A 51 -2.43 11.62 -10.68
N ASN A 52 -2.27 11.11 -11.90
CA ASN A 52 -3.33 11.11 -12.90
C ASN A 52 -4.52 10.25 -12.49
N TYR A 53 -4.27 9.10 -11.85
CA TYR A 53 -5.30 8.24 -11.31
C TYR A 53 -6.09 8.95 -10.20
N LEU A 54 -5.41 9.57 -9.24
CA LEU A 54 -6.04 10.39 -8.20
C LEU A 54 -6.89 11.52 -8.80
N ARG A 55 -6.36 12.23 -9.80
CA ARG A 55 -7.10 13.29 -10.50
C ARG A 55 -8.39 12.78 -11.18
N ARG A 56 -8.39 11.55 -11.69
CA ARG A 56 -9.57 10.94 -12.33
C ARG A 56 -10.57 10.38 -11.32
N THR A 57 -10.16 10.19 -10.08
CA THR A 57 -10.95 9.56 -9.01
C THR A 57 -11.07 10.49 -7.82
N MET A 58 -11.08 11.81 -8.03
CA MET A 58 -11.14 12.77 -6.92
C MET A 58 -12.43 12.68 -6.11
N ASP A 59 -13.51 12.21 -6.75
CA ASP A 59 -14.82 12.06 -6.13
C ASP A 59 -14.95 10.77 -5.30
N TYR A 60 -13.92 9.92 -5.27
CA TYR A 60 -13.93 8.69 -4.48
C TYR A 60 -13.67 9.03 -3.00
N MET A 61 -14.51 8.49 -2.12
CA MET A 61 -14.42 8.69 -0.68
C MET A 61 -14.77 7.41 0.07
N LEU A 62 -14.26 7.30 1.31
CA LEU A 62 -14.64 6.25 2.23
C LEU A 62 -16.03 6.54 2.78
N VAL A 63 -16.96 5.59 2.58
CA VAL A 63 -18.33 5.71 3.05
C VAL A 63 -18.54 4.73 4.19
N TYR A 64 -18.97 5.26 5.33
CA TYR A 64 -19.30 4.48 6.52
C TYR A 64 -20.82 4.47 6.72
N ARG A 65 -21.34 3.30 7.04
CA ARG A 65 -22.75 3.06 7.39
C ARG A 65 -22.86 2.76 8.87
N CYS A 66 -24.04 3.03 9.43
CA CYS A 66 -24.33 2.79 10.85
C CYS A 66 -24.92 1.38 11.09
N GLU A 67 -24.60 0.43 10.22
CA GLU A 67 -25.07 -0.96 10.31
C GLU A 67 -23.89 -1.83 10.70
N ASP A 68 -24.09 -2.72 11.68
CA ASP A 68 -23.12 -3.69 12.20
C ASP A 68 -21.70 -3.12 12.35
N LEU A 69 -21.48 -2.39 13.46
CA LEU A 69 -20.18 -1.85 13.88
C LEU A 69 -19.22 -2.95 14.38
N ILE A 70 -19.12 -4.03 13.62
CA ILE A 70 -18.21 -5.15 13.85
C ILE A 70 -17.03 -4.94 12.89
N PRO A 71 -15.79 -4.80 13.40
CA PRO A 71 -14.63 -4.68 12.53
C PRO A 71 -14.37 -6.01 11.82
N ILE A 72 -14.22 -5.97 10.50
CA ILE A 72 -13.89 -7.12 9.67
C ILE A 72 -12.53 -6.87 9.00
N GLY A 73 -11.58 -7.77 9.27
CA GLY A 73 -10.24 -7.73 8.69
C GLY A 73 -10.09 -8.71 7.53
N TYR A 74 -9.45 -8.25 6.46
CA TYR A 74 -9.00 -9.04 5.33
C TYR A 74 -7.48 -8.94 5.23
N THR A 75 -6.85 -10.04 4.86
CA THR A 75 -5.40 -10.13 4.66
C THR A 75 -5.14 -10.94 3.40
N ASP A 76 -4.06 -10.62 2.71
CA ASP A 76 -3.61 -11.31 1.50
C ASP A 76 -2.08 -11.17 1.36
N SER A 77 -1.45 -12.08 0.62
CA SER A 77 -0.03 -12.01 0.32
C SER A 77 0.29 -12.25 -1.15
N ASP A 78 1.31 -11.54 -1.65
CA ASP A 78 1.84 -11.72 -3.00
C ASP A 78 3.26 -12.27 -2.94
N PHE A 79 3.39 -13.57 -3.21
CA PHE A 79 4.61 -14.37 -3.04
C PHE A 79 5.72 -13.96 -4.00
N GLN A 80 6.90 -13.63 -3.45
CA GLN A 80 8.10 -13.27 -4.21
C GLN A 80 7.89 -12.16 -5.26
N SER A 81 6.92 -11.27 -5.00
CA SER A 81 6.55 -10.15 -5.87
C SER A 81 7.65 -9.11 -6.06
N ASP A 82 8.55 -8.97 -5.08
CA ASP A 82 9.75 -8.15 -5.22
C ASP A 82 10.78 -8.87 -6.12
N LEU A 83 10.93 -8.44 -7.37
CA LEU A 83 11.89 -9.04 -8.31
C LEU A 83 13.36 -8.82 -7.90
N ASP A 84 13.65 -7.79 -7.11
CA ASP A 84 15.02 -7.46 -6.70
C ASP A 84 15.50 -8.40 -5.58
N PHE A 85 14.63 -8.70 -4.60
CA PHE A 85 14.99 -9.45 -3.39
C PHE A 85 14.18 -10.73 -3.16
N ARG A 86 13.24 -11.07 -4.06
CA ARG A 86 12.29 -12.19 -3.94
C ARG A 86 11.49 -12.19 -2.63
N LYS A 87 11.30 -11.01 -2.04
CA LYS A 87 10.47 -10.84 -0.85
C LYS A 87 9.01 -10.73 -1.26
N SER A 88 8.14 -11.34 -0.48
CA SER A 88 6.70 -11.23 -0.67
C SER A 88 6.18 -9.88 -0.16
N THR A 89 4.98 -9.52 -0.60
CA THR A 89 4.28 -8.32 -0.14
C THR A 89 3.04 -8.75 0.64
N SER A 90 2.87 -8.28 1.87
CA SER A 90 1.66 -8.50 2.66
C SER A 90 0.72 -7.31 2.50
N GLY A 91 -0.56 -7.58 2.31
CA GLY A 91 -1.64 -6.61 2.30
C GLY A 91 -2.66 -6.91 3.39
N CYS A 92 -3.19 -5.88 4.04
CA CYS A 92 -4.37 -6.01 4.89
C CYS A 92 -5.30 -4.81 4.76
N VAL A 93 -6.58 -5.04 5.01
CA VAL A 93 -7.61 -4.00 5.12
C VAL A 93 -8.62 -4.39 6.19
N PHE A 94 -8.87 -3.46 7.11
CA PHE A 94 -9.89 -3.55 8.14
C PHE A 94 -11.02 -2.62 7.78
N THR A 95 -12.24 -3.14 7.86
CA THR A 95 -13.46 -2.41 7.52
C THR A 95 -14.39 -2.34 8.72
N LEU A 96 -15.14 -1.25 8.83
CA LEU A 96 -16.16 -1.02 9.84
C LEU A 96 -17.32 -0.27 9.18
N GLY A 97 -18.56 -0.72 9.37
CA GLY A 97 -19.71 -0.09 8.72
C GLY A 97 -19.58 -0.03 7.19
N GLY A 98 -18.91 -1.00 6.57
CA GLY A 98 -18.66 -1.05 5.12
C GLY A 98 -17.55 -0.13 4.59
N GLY A 99 -16.93 0.72 5.42
CA GLY A 99 -15.80 1.57 5.03
C GLY A 99 -14.47 1.04 5.59
N ALA A 100 -13.35 1.27 4.89
CA ALA A 100 -12.02 0.88 5.37
C ALA A 100 -11.53 1.83 6.47
N ILE A 101 -11.13 1.31 7.63
CA ILE A 101 -10.64 2.07 8.80
C ILE A 101 -9.13 1.97 9.01
N SER A 102 -8.52 0.86 8.60
CA SER A 102 -7.08 0.64 8.65
C SER A 102 -6.68 -0.25 7.49
N TRP A 103 -5.52 0.00 6.90
CA TRP A 103 -5.01 -0.77 5.78
C TRP A 103 -3.50 -0.64 5.71
N ARG A 104 -2.86 -1.65 5.10
CA ARG A 104 -1.42 -1.69 4.94
C ARG A 104 -1.06 -2.48 3.70
N SER A 105 -0.02 -2.04 3.00
CA SER A 105 0.70 -2.83 2.01
C SER A 105 2.19 -2.71 2.31
N THR A 106 2.82 -3.80 2.73
CA THR A 106 4.20 -3.79 3.20
C THR A 106 5.00 -4.94 2.62
N LYS A 107 6.30 -4.71 2.41
CA LYS A 107 7.22 -5.78 2.06
C LYS A 107 7.50 -6.63 3.29
N GLN A 108 7.45 -7.95 3.15
CA GLN A 108 7.79 -8.85 4.24
C GLN A 108 9.27 -8.70 4.64
N PRO A 109 9.61 -8.81 5.94
CA PRO A 109 10.98 -8.67 6.40
C PRO A 109 11.85 -9.87 5.99
N CYS A 110 11.30 -11.08 5.98
CA CYS A 110 11.93 -12.31 5.52
C CYS A 110 11.55 -12.66 4.06
N ILE A 111 12.30 -13.59 3.48
CA ILE A 111 11.94 -14.24 2.22
C ILE A 111 11.13 -15.48 2.62
N ALA A 112 9.93 -15.62 2.07
CA ALA A 112 9.12 -16.82 2.24
C ALA A 112 9.56 -17.89 1.23
N ASP A 113 9.54 -19.14 1.65
CA ASP A 113 9.87 -20.30 0.82
C ASP A 113 8.65 -20.90 0.14
N SER A 114 7.43 -20.52 0.57
CA SER A 114 6.17 -20.93 -0.06
C SER A 114 5.11 -19.83 0.00
N THR A 115 4.07 -19.98 -0.84
CA THR A 115 2.89 -19.11 -0.79
C THR A 115 2.19 -19.21 0.57
N MET A 116 2.10 -20.41 1.14
CA MET A 116 1.53 -20.63 2.48
C MET A 116 2.27 -19.86 3.57
N GLU A 117 3.60 -19.85 3.52
CA GLU A 117 4.40 -19.10 4.49
C GLU A 117 4.21 -17.59 4.33
N ALA A 118 4.13 -17.10 3.09
CA ALA A 118 3.83 -15.70 2.84
C ALA A 118 2.44 -15.30 3.39
N GLU A 119 1.43 -16.14 3.22
CA GLU A 119 0.09 -15.94 3.79
C GLU A 119 0.10 -15.94 5.32
N TYR A 120 0.87 -16.86 5.91
CA TYR A 120 1.02 -16.93 7.36
C TYR A 120 1.63 -15.64 7.93
N VAL A 121 2.70 -15.14 7.31
CA VAL A 121 3.33 -13.86 7.70
C VAL A 121 2.36 -12.70 7.53
N ALA A 122 1.62 -12.63 6.42
CA ALA A 122 0.61 -11.58 6.21
C ALA A 122 -0.48 -11.60 7.29
N THR A 123 -0.99 -12.79 7.61
CA THR A 123 -2.01 -12.99 8.64
C THR A 123 -1.49 -12.61 10.03
N CYS A 124 -0.26 -12.97 10.38
CA CYS A 124 0.36 -12.56 11.64
C CYS A 124 0.52 -11.04 11.74
N GLU A 125 0.96 -10.36 10.67
CA GLU A 125 1.07 -8.90 10.65
C GLU A 125 -0.30 -8.22 10.74
N ALA A 126 -1.32 -8.76 10.07
CA ALA A 126 -2.69 -8.27 10.20
C ALA A 126 -3.21 -8.45 11.64
N ALA A 127 -2.98 -9.61 12.27
CA ALA A 127 -3.40 -9.85 13.64
C ALA A 127 -2.76 -8.88 14.65
N LYS A 128 -1.49 -8.51 14.45
CA LYS A 128 -0.81 -7.48 15.26
C LYS A 128 -1.40 -6.09 15.11
N GLU A 129 -2.07 -5.78 13.99
CA GLU A 129 -2.73 -4.49 13.79
C GLU A 129 -4.04 -4.38 14.56
N VAL A 130 -4.66 -5.53 14.88
CA VAL A 130 -5.94 -5.59 15.60
C VAL A 130 -5.78 -5.47 17.12
N VAL A 131 -4.63 -5.92 17.64
CA VAL A 131 -4.33 -6.01 19.09
C VAL A 131 -3.59 -4.77 19.57
#